data_AF-A0A517S7C2-F1
#
_entry.id   AF-A0A517S7C2-F1
#
_cell.length_a   1.000
_cell.length_b   1.000
_cell.length_c   1.000
_cell.angle_alpha   90.00
_cell.angle_beta   90.00
_cell.angle_gamma   90.00
#
_symmetry.space_group_name_H-M   'P 1'
#
loop_
_entity.id
_entity.type
_entity.pdbx_description
1 polymer ?
#
loop_
_entity_poly.entity_id
_entity_poly.type
_entity_poly.pdbx_seq_one_letter_code
_entity_poly.pdbx_strand_id
1 'polypeptide(L)'
;MSSRRRRLVQVFAAIVAILLLAGGFAWRLATARPLIESVPLSTGQFNVRFLKADLGTLNYSSDDNLRAFLRRRIPGPLVKKLGEVTTVRGYTPSHQEFGGPPLVLLFQLLTPQNALQTTTSTVFGKIEFPESTGFVFTDEINGYNSHGEGTSLHDFTAFPRREPQLHFRLYEQNGQMLMEKSMANPGYRTDFPVWTPDALPQTTSVEPITVTLRSLKVDVKNRHLGPIADVASDDPSWLNPERSYQWTDATGNSGSWLSPFEPAWKLHLRYRRRRDAEFPASATWTADPVAVPVGLTVTRTAQSAVVDEIEFRIRYVAPAGELEHIGDTITVTPPRSPGHTGLSVGAGSRPGPGGGQVPYESIEAGVPFIRVDHDPLPTGVQALYDVIDDQGNVINDKLFPGGGGVHNTQFAAVYFPAEVKTKKVTLKLRVSRPRDVEFLVAPPAELREAIQNRPAGKDASK
;
A
#
# COMPACT_ATOMS: atom_id res chain seq x y z
N MET A 1 11.06 -69.78 -25.53
CA MET A 1 10.66 -68.52 -26.21
C MET A 1 11.91 -67.90 -26.84
N SER A 2 11.96 -67.67 -28.15
CA SER A 2 13.19 -67.17 -28.82
C SER A 2 13.54 -65.74 -28.37
N SER A 3 14.83 -65.39 -28.34
CA SER A 3 15.30 -64.07 -27.84
C SER A 3 14.63 -62.88 -28.56
N ARG A 4 14.23 -63.05 -29.83
CA ARG A 4 13.47 -62.08 -30.61
C ARG A 4 12.07 -61.81 -30.05
N ARG A 5 11.34 -62.83 -29.59
CA ARG A 5 10.01 -62.65 -28.98
C ARG A 5 10.11 -61.89 -27.65
N ARG A 6 11.15 -62.13 -26.85
CA ARG A 6 11.38 -61.41 -25.59
C ARG A 6 11.66 -59.92 -25.81
N ARG A 7 12.46 -59.58 -26.83
CA ARG A 7 12.72 -58.18 -27.22
C ARG A 7 11.46 -57.46 -27.72
N LEU A 8 10.64 -58.10 -28.55
CA LEU A 8 9.38 -57.52 -29.02
C LEU A 8 8.41 -57.23 -27.87
N VAL A 9 8.27 -58.16 -26.91
CA VAL A 9 7.43 -57.95 -25.73
C VAL A 9 7.96 -56.80 -24.86
N GLN A 10 9.28 -56.69 -24.69
CA GLN A 10 9.90 -55.59 -23.93
C GLN A 10 9.69 -54.23 -24.61
N VAL A 11 9.86 -54.14 -25.93
CA VAL A 11 9.63 -52.89 -26.69
C VAL A 11 8.15 -52.50 -26.64
N PHE A 12 7.25 -53.46 -26.82
CA PHE A 12 5.81 -53.19 -26.72
C PHE A 12 5.42 -52.71 -25.31
N ALA A 13 5.92 -53.38 -24.26
CA ALA A 13 5.69 -52.98 -22.88
C ALA A 13 6.24 -51.57 -22.59
N ALA A 14 7.43 -51.23 -23.12
CA ALA A 14 8.00 -49.90 -22.99
C ALA A 14 7.15 -48.82 -23.69
N ILE A 15 6.66 -49.09 -24.91
CA ILE A 15 5.76 -48.17 -25.63
C ILE A 15 4.46 -47.97 -24.86
N VAL A 16 3.84 -49.05 -24.37
CA VAL A 16 2.60 -48.97 -23.58
C VAL A 16 2.83 -48.19 -22.29
N ALA A 17 3.95 -48.42 -21.59
CA ALA A 17 4.29 -47.66 -20.39
C ALA A 17 4.46 -46.16 -20.68
N ILE A 18 5.13 -45.81 -21.79
CA ILE A 18 5.29 -44.42 -22.23
C ILE A 18 3.93 -43.79 -22.54
N LEU A 19 3.05 -44.51 -23.24
CA LEU A 19 1.71 -44.01 -23.59
C LEU A 19 0.82 -43.84 -22.35
N LEU A 20 0.90 -44.75 -21.38
CA LEU A 20 0.16 -44.63 -20.12
C LEU A 20 0.69 -43.47 -19.27
N LEU A 21 2.01 -43.27 -19.23
CA LEU A 21 2.60 -42.11 -18.56
C LEU A 21 2.19 -40.81 -19.26
N ALA A 22 2.25 -40.76 -20.59
CA ALA A 22 1.82 -39.60 -21.37
C ALA A 22 0.32 -39.32 -21.25
N GLY A 23 -0.51 -40.36 -21.22
CA GLY A 23 -1.96 -40.28 -21.05
C GLY A 23 -2.36 -39.85 -19.64
N GLY A 24 -1.79 -40.47 -18.61
CA GLY A 24 -1.98 -40.05 -17.21
C GLY A 24 -1.47 -38.64 -16.96
N PHE A 25 -0.40 -38.25 -17.64
CA PHE A 25 0.14 -36.89 -17.61
C PHE A 25 -0.76 -35.88 -18.34
N ALA A 26 -1.27 -36.19 -19.52
CA ALA A 26 -2.23 -35.35 -20.25
C ALA A 26 -3.54 -35.22 -19.48
N TRP A 27 -4.04 -36.32 -18.91
CA TRP A 27 -5.21 -36.33 -18.05
C TRP A 27 -4.99 -35.48 -16.80
N ARG A 28 -3.84 -35.61 -16.15
CA ARG A 28 -3.48 -34.75 -15.02
C ARG A 28 -3.38 -33.28 -15.45
N LEU A 29 -2.79 -32.95 -16.60
CA LEU A 29 -2.76 -31.57 -17.10
C LEU A 29 -4.16 -31.02 -17.41
N ALA A 30 -5.08 -31.87 -17.89
CA ALA A 30 -6.46 -31.51 -18.17
C ALA A 30 -7.32 -31.36 -16.90
N THR A 31 -6.98 -32.08 -15.82
CA THR A 31 -7.77 -32.13 -14.57
C THR A 31 -7.14 -31.36 -13.41
N ALA A 32 -5.85 -31.02 -13.47
CA ALA A 32 -5.11 -30.39 -12.36
C ALA A 32 -5.49 -28.94 -12.08
N ARG A 33 -6.55 -28.41 -12.71
CA ARG A 33 -7.20 -27.20 -12.22
C ARG A 33 -8.71 -27.40 -12.16
N PRO A 34 -9.36 -27.15 -11.02
CA PRO A 34 -10.68 -26.55 -11.12
C PRO A 34 -10.51 -25.34 -12.04
N LEU A 35 -11.28 -25.28 -13.13
CA LEU A 35 -11.32 -24.09 -13.97
C LEU A 35 -11.52 -22.92 -13.01
N ILE A 36 -10.50 -22.08 -12.82
CA ILE A 36 -10.63 -20.94 -11.93
C ILE A 36 -11.65 -20.06 -12.62
N GLU A 37 -12.85 -20.05 -12.05
CA GLU A 37 -14.00 -19.35 -12.58
C GLU A 37 -13.61 -17.91 -12.89
N SER A 38 -13.88 -17.50 -14.12
CA SER A 38 -13.70 -16.13 -14.57
C SER A 38 -15.05 -15.55 -14.90
N VAL A 39 -15.33 -14.36 -14.38
CA VAL A 39 -16.59 -13.66 -14.59
C VAL A 39 -16.38 -12.53 -15.60
N PRO A 40 -17.19 -12.42 -16.67
CA PRO A 40 -17.11 -11.27 -17.57
C PRO A 40 -17.54 -9.98 -16.85
N LEU A 41 -16.84 -8.88 -17.12
CA LEU A 41 -17.30 -7.55 -16.77
C LEU A 41 -18.51 -7.15 -17.65
N SER A 42 -19.34 -6.24 -17.15
CA SER A 42 -20.51 -5.67 -17.82
C SER A 42 -20.15 -4.98 -19.14
N THR A 43 -18.94 -4.43 -19.24
CA THR A 43 -18.40 -3.83 -20.46
C THR A 43 -18.10 -4.85 -21.55
N GLY A 44 -18.04 -6.15 -21.21
CA GLY A 44 -17.61 -7.23 -22.09
C GLY A 44 -16.14 -7.16 -22.50
N GLN A 45 -15.39 -6.18 -22.00
CA GLN A 45 -13.99 -5.96 -22.39
C GLN A 45 -13.02 -6.89 -21.67
N PHE A 46 -13.36 -7.34 -20.47
CA PHE A 46 -12.49 -8.19 -19.66
C PHE A 46 -13.27 -9.26 -18.91
N ASN A 47 -12.54 -10.31 -18.55
CA ASN A 47 -12.95 -11.29 -17.55
C ASN A 47 -12.08 -11.10 -16.30
N VAL A 48 -12.70 -11.24 -15.13
CA VAL A 48 -12.04 -11.17 -13.83
C VAL A 48 -11.87 -12.57 -13.28
N ARG A 49 -10.66 -12.89 -12.84
CA ARG A 49 -10.33 -14.16 -12.20
C ARG A 49 -9.77 -13.91 -10.81
N PHE A 50 -10.36 -14.52 -9.78
CA PHE A 50 -9.78 -14.56 -8.44
C PHE A 50 -8.69 -15.65 -8.38
N LEU A 51 -7.46 -15.27 -8.04
CA LEU A 51 -6.32 -16.18 -8.03
C LEU A 51 -6.00 -16.71 -6.62
N LYS A 52 -5.89 -15.81 -5.64
CA LYS A 52 -5.42 -16.16 -4.29
C LYS A 52 -5.86 -15.12 -3.26
N ALA A 53 -6.06 -15.58 -2.02
CA ALA A 53 -6.06 -14.76 -0.82
C ALA A 53 -4.91 -15.20 0.09
N ASP A 54 -4.24 -14.26 0.74
CA ASP A 54 -3.18 -14.54 1.71
C ASP A 54 -3.15 -13.47 2.81
N LEU A 55 -2.42 -13.71 3.90
CA LEU A 55 -2.16 -12.69 4.92
C LEU A 55 -0.76 -12.09 4.79
N GLY A 56 -0.68 -10.75 4.80
CA GLY A 56 0.59 -10.04 4.74
C GLY A 56 1.26 -10.21 3.38
N THR A 57 2.48 -10.76 3.35
CA THR A 57 3.25 -10.89 2.11
C THR A 57 2.65 -11.94 1.18
N LEU A 58 2.27 -11.52 -0.02
CA LEU A 58 1.71 -12.42 -1.02
C LEU A 58 2.79 -12.95 -1.98
N ASN A 59 2.88 -14.28 -2.05
CA ASN A 59 3.60 -14.98 -3.10
C ASN A 59 2.63 -15.86 -3.88
N TYR A 60 2.68 -15.74 -5.20
CA TYR A 60 1.84 -16.49 -6.13
C TYR A 60 2.61 -16.86 -7.39
N SER A 61 2.40 -18.09 -7.86
CA SER A 61 2.84 -18.57 -9.16
C SER A 61 1.69 -19.35 -9.78
N SER A 62 1.29 -18.96 -10.98
CA SER A 62 0.40 -19.78 -11.80
C SER A 62 1.14 -20.96 -12.42
N ASP A 63 2.44 -21.14 -12.18
CA ASP A 63 3.18 -22.36 -12.52
C ASP A 63 3.19 -23.28 -11.30
N ASP A 64 2.52 -24.43 -11.41
CA ASP A 64 2.66 -25.49 -10.42
C ASP A 64 4.00 -26.23 -10.59
N ASN A 65 4.39 -27.04 -9.61
CA ASN A 65 5.67 -27.76 -9.62
C ASN A 65 5.85 -28.63 -10.88
N LEU A 66 4.76 -29.18 -11.42
CA LEU A 66 4.81 -30.02 -12.62
C LEU A 66 5.05 -29.16 -13.86
N ARG A 67 4.31 -28.08 -14.05
CA ARG A 67 4.51 -27.15 -15.17
C ARG A 67 5.88 -26.51 -15.12
N ALA A 68 6.35 -26.10 -13.95
CA ALA A 68 7.70 -25.60 -13.76
C ALA A 68 8.76 -26.65 -14.16
N PHE A 69 8.56 -27.91 -13.78
CA PHE A 69 9.42 -29.02 -14.21
C PHE A 69 9.38 -29.21 -15.74
N LEU A 70 8.19 -29.16 -16.35
CA LEU A 70 8.02 -29.35 -17.79
C LEU A 70 8.63 -28.24 -18.62
N ARG A 71 8.43 -26.98 -18.21
CA ARG A 71 9.04 -25.83 -18.88
C ARG A 71 10.56 -25.95 -18.97
N ARG A 72 11.19 -26.59 -17.98
CA ARG A 72 12.62 -26.87 -17.96
C ARG A 72 13.05 -28.07 -18.82
N ARG A 73 12.12 -28.93 -19.25
CA ARG A 73 12.42 -30.23 -19.88
C ARG A 73 11.90 -30.39 -21.30
N ILE A 74 10.89 -29.61 -21.72
CA ILE A 74 10.30 -29.72 -23.06
C ILE A 74 10.85 -28.65 -24.02
N PRO A 75 10.91 -28.91 -25.33
CA PRO A 75 11.32 -27.91 -26.33
C PRO A 75 10.49 -26.62 -26.27
N GLY A 76 11.14 -25.47 -26.52
CA GLY A 76 10.52 -24.14 -26.46
C GLY A 76 9.16 -23.97 -27.17
N PRO A 77 8.94 -24.54 -28.37
CA PRO A 77 7.63 -24.48 -29.02
C PRO A 77 6.48 -25.12 -28.22
N LEU A 78 6.77 -26.15 -27.42
CA LEU A 78 5.79 -26.79 -26.54
C LEU A 78 5.61 -26.03 -25.23
N VAL A 79 6.63 -25.30 -24.76
CA VAL A 79 6.52 -24.42 -23.58
C VAL A 79 5.45 -23.34 -23.81
N LYS A 80 5.35 -22.79 -25.02
CA LYS A 80 4.29 -21.83 -25.39
C LYS A 80 2.87 -22.40 -25.20
N LYS A 81 2.69 -23.71 -25.39
CA LYS A 81 1.39 -24.39 -25.18
C LYS A 81 1.02 -24.56 -23.71
N LEU A 82 1.97 -24.39 -22.79
CA LEU A 82 1.69 -24.41 -21.34
C LEU A 82 1.10 -23.08 -20.85
N GLY A 83 0.96 -22.08 -21.72
CA GLY A 83 0.50 -20.73 -21.38
C GLY A 83 1.58 -19.87 -20.74
N GLU A 84 1.26 -18.61 -20.50
CA GLU A 84 2.13 -17.70 -19.74
C GLU A 84 2.05 -18.00 -18.24
N VAL A 85 3.14 -17.73 -17.54
CA VAL A 85 3.23 -17.89 -16.08
C VAL A 85 3.00 -16.53 -15.47
N THR A 86 2.01 -16.44 -14.58
CA THR A 86 1.76 -15.27 -13.76
C THR A 86 2.47 -15.46 -12.44
N THR A 87 3.42 -14.59 -12.13
CA THR A 87 4.12 -14.62 -10.86
C THR A 87 4.04 -13.29 -10.12
N VAL A 88 3.63 -13.37 -8.86
CA VAL A 88 3.73 -12.27 -7.90
C VAL A 88 4.70 -12.74 -6.81
N ARG A 89 5.79 -12.00 -6.59
CA ARG A 89 6.81 -12.36 -5.60
C ARG A 89 7.06 -11.20 -4.66
N GLY A 90 7.03 -11.49 -3.36
CA GLY A 90 7.38 -10.52 -2.32
C GLY A 90 6.48 -9.30 -2.30
N TYR A 91 5.25 -9.39 -2.82
CA TYR A 91 4.30 -8.29 -2.68
C TYR A 91 4.07 -8.07 -1.20
N THR A 92 4.49 -6.92 -0.71
CA THR A 92 4.33 -6.53 0.68
C THR A 92 3.31 -5.42 0.70
N PRO A 93 2.15 -5.65 1.34
CA PRO A 93 1.10 -4.65 1.42
C PRO A 93 1.64 -3.41 2.15
N SER A 94 0.98 -2.27 1.94
CA SER A 94 1.38 -1.04 2.62
C SER A 94 1.52 -1.28 4.13
N HIS A 95 2.63 -0.79 4.70
CA HIS A 95 2.92 -1.01 6.11
C HIS A 95 1.83 -0.34 6.95
N GLN A 96 1.05 -1.16 7.67
CA GLN A 96 0.16 -0.66 8.69
C GLN A 96 0.95 -0.44 9.96
N GLU A 97 0.75 0.74 10.54
CA GLU A 97 1.32 1.09 11.83
C GLU A 97 0.68 0.30 12.97
N PHE A 98 -0.64 0.08 12.90
CA PHE A 98 -1.41 -0.64 13.90
C PHE A 98 -2.22 -1.76 13.25
N GLY A 99 -2.41 -2.85 14.01
CA GLY A 99 -3.19 -4.01 13.59
C GLY A 99 -2.34 -5.22 13.23
N GLY A 100 -3.01 -6.27 12.76
CA GLY A 100 -2.38 -7.48 12.23
C GLY A 100 -2.10 -7.37 10.74
N PRO A 101 -1.46 -8.40 10.14
CA PRO A 101 -1.22 -8.43 8.70
C PRO A 101 -2.52 -8.27 7.92
N PRO A 102 -2.58 -7.42 6.88
CA PRO A 102 -3.78 -7.29 6.06
C PRO A 102 -4.06 -8.57 5.27
N LEU A 103 -5.31 -8.76 4.90
CA LEU A 103 -5.70 -9.73 3.89
C LEU A 103 -5.36 -9.16 2.51
N VAL A 104 -4.63 -9.92 1.70
CA VAL A 104 -4.32 -9.55 0.32
C VAL A 104 -5.10 -10.45 -0.62
N LEU A 105 -5.93 -9.85 -1.47
CA LEU A 105 -6.62 -10.54 -2.56
C LEU A 105 -5.92 -10.27 -3.89
N LEU A 106 -5.58 -11.34 -4.60
CA LEU A 106 -4.98 -11.28 -5.93
C LEU A 106 -6.03 -11.66 -6.99
N PHE A 107 -6.26 -10.74 -7.92
CA PHE A 107 -7.09 -10.94 -9.10
C PHE A 107 -6.25 -10.84 -10.38
N GLN A 108 -6.81 -11.35 -11.46
CA GLN A 108 -6.26 -11.26 -12.80
C GLN A 108 -7.36 -10.83 -13.78
N LEU A 109 -7.05 -9.80 -14.56
CA LEU A 109 -7.84 -9.29 -15.66
C LEU A 109 -7.37 -9.95 -16.95
N LEU A 110 -8.33 -10.47 -17.70
CA LEU A 110 -8.11 -11.18 -18.94
C LEU A 110 -8.95 -10.53 -20.04
N THR A 111 -8.46 -10.50 -21.27
CA THR A 111 -9.33 -10.17 -22.40
C THR A 111 -10.40 -11.26 -22.59
N PRO A 112 -11.44 -11.05 -23.43
CA PRO A 112 -12.45 -12.08 -23.70
C PRO A 112 -11.84 -13.33 -24.34
N GLN A 113 -10.70 -13.19 -25.01
CA GLN A 113 -9.90 -14.29 -25.57
C GLN A 113 -8.95 -14.93 -24.55
N ASN A 114 -9.06 -14.58 -23.27
CA ASN A 114 -8.19 -15.02 -22.17
C ASN A 114 -6.71 -14.64 -22.33
N ALA A 115 -6.41 -13.55 -23.06
CA ALA A 115 -5.06 -13.01 -23.12
C ALA A 115 -4.79 -12.10 -21.90
N LEU A 116 -3.54 -12.08 -21.43
CA LEU A 116 -3.12 -11.20 -20.34
C LEU A 116 -3.12 -9.74 -20.80
N GLN A 117 -3.69 -8.86 -19.99
CA GLN A 117 -3.63 -7.42 -20.23
C GLN A 117 -2.27 -6.88 -19.79
N THR A 118 -1.72 -5.90 -20.51
CA THR A 118 -0.42 -5.30 -20.15
C THR A 118 -0.55 -4.08 -19.25
N THR A 119 -1.74 -3.47 -19.22
CA THR A 119 -2.10 -2.33 -18.37
C THR A 119 -3.32 -2.69 -17.53
N THR A 120 -3.54 -2.04 -16.40
CA THR A 120 -4.74 -2.27 -15.58
C THR A 120 -5.46 -0.95 -15.40
N SER A 121 -6.76 -0.90 -15.69
CA SER A 121 -7.64 0.20 -15.28
C SER A 121 -8.40 -0.23 -14.02
N THR A 122 -8.82 0.75 -13.20
CA THR A 122 -9.75 0.50 -12.10
C THR A 122 -11.07 0.01 -12.66
N VAL A 123 -11.31 -1.30 -12.56
CA VAL A 123 -12.57 -1.93 -13.01
C VAL A 123 -13.49 -2.30 -11.85
N PHE A 124 -12.96 -2.34 -10.62
CA PHE A 124 -13.72 -2.66 -9.42
C PHE A 124 -14.20 -1.39 -8.73
N GLY A 125 -15.44 -1.43 -8.22
CA GLY A 125 -16.00 -0.36 -7.39
C GLY A 125 -15.73 -0.59 -5.91
N LYS A 126 -16.04 -1.80 -5.42
CA LYS A 126 -15.84 -2.18 -4.01
C LYS A 126 -15.74 -3.69 -3.85
N ILE A 127 -15.15 -4.09 -2.73
CA ILE A 127 -15.21 -5.47 -2.22
C ILE A 127 -15.88 -5.43 -0.85
N GLU A 128 -16.74 -6.41 -0.60
CA GLU A 128 -17.45 -6.58 0.66
C GLU A 128 -17.13 -7.94 1.26
N PHE A 129 -17.00 -8.00 2.59
CA PHE A 129 -16.92 -9.22 3.37
C PHE A 129 -18.05 -9.22 4.39
N PRO A 130 -19.18 -9.86 4.06
CA PRO A 130 -20.25 -10.07 5.03
C PRO A 130 -19.76 -10.98 6.16
N GLU A 131 -20.05 -10.61 7.40
CA GLU A 131 -19.95 -11.50 8.56
C GLU A 131 -21.34 -12.00 9.00
N SER A 132 -21.34 -13.11 9.72
CA SER A 132 -22.50 -13.82 10.28
C SER A 132 -23.36 -13.00 11.23
N THR A 133 -22.83 -11.91 11.79
CA THR A 133 -23.58 -10.96 12.63
C THR A 133 -24.46 -10.01 11.80
N GLY A 134 -24.27 -9.98 10.48
CA GLY A 134 -24.90 -9.04 9.56
C GLY A 134 -24.09 -7.77 9.31
N PHE A 135 -22.96 -7.55 9.99
CA PHE A 135 -22.02 -6.50 9.61
C PHE A 135 -21.33 -6.85 8.28
N VAL A 136 -20.92 -5.83 7.54
CA VAL A 136 -20.23 -5.99 6.26
C VAL A 136 -19.00 -5.10 6.27
N PHE A 137 -17.82 -5.72 6.30
CA PHE A 137 -16.59 -5.00 6.04
C PHE A 137 -16.61 -4.60 4.57
N THR A 138 -16.36 -3.33 4.30
CA THR A 138 -16.24 -2.84 2.93
C THR A 138 -14.99 -2.00 2.84
N ASP A 139 -14.34 -2.06 1.70
CA ASP A 139 -13.32 -1.09 1.33
C ASP A 139 -13.71 -0.49 -0.02
N GLU A 140 -13.69 0.84 -0.07
CA GLU A 140 -13.75 1.54 -1.34
C GLU A 140 -12.38 1.40 -1.98
N ILE A 141 -12.32 0.84 -3.19
CA ILE A 141 -11.05 0.49 -3.83
C ILE A 141 -10.39 1.78 -4.32
N ASN A 142 -9.63 2.42 -3.44
CA ASN A 142 -8.91 3.67 -3.66
C ASN A 142 -7.43 3.40 -3.91
N GLY A 143 -7.14 2.67 -4.99
CA GLY A 143 -5.77 2.35 -5.41
C GLY A 143 -5.59 0.88 -5.77
N TYR A 144 -4.71 0.63 -6.75
CA TYR A 144 -4.30 -0.71 -7.15
C TYR A 144 -2.78 -0.71 -7.31
N ASN A 145 -2.15 -1.80 -6.87
CA ASN A 145 -0.79 -2.11 -7.25
C ASN A 145 -0.85 -3.04 -8.46
N SER A 146 -0.62 -2.49 -9.66
CA SER A 146 -0.50 -3.32 -10.86
C SER A 146 0.85 -4.01 -10.86
N HIS A 147 0.84 -5.33 -10.78
CA HIS A 147 2.06 -6.14 -10.81
C HIS A 147 2.28 -6.73 -12.20
N GLY A 148 2.19 -5.89 -13.25
CA GLY A 148 2.24 -6.36 -14.64
C GLY A 148 1.20 -7.45 -14.96
N GLU A 149 1.19 -7.92 -16.21
CA GLU A 149 0.45 -9.14 -16.60
C GLU A 149 -1.05 -9.16 -16.24
N GLY A 150 -1.68 -7.99 -16.15
CA GLY A 150 -3.11 -7.85 -15.86
C GLY A 150 -3.47 -8.24 -14.44
N THR A 151 -2.52 -8.30 -13.52
CA THR A 151 -2.79 -8.63 -12.11
C THR A 151 -3.18 -7.40 -11.30
N SER A 152 -4.15 -7.58 -10.40
CA SER A 152 -4.60 -6.56 -9.46
C SER A 152 -4.55 -7.11 -8.04
N LEU A 153 -3.94 -6.35 -7.13
CA LEU A 153 -3.83 -6.68 -5.71
C LEU A 153 -4.64 -5.68 -4.88
N HIS A 154 -5.37 -6.21 -3.90
CA HIS A 154 -6.16 -5.40 -2.96
C HIS A 154 -5.84 -5.83 -1.53
N ASP A 155 -5.52 -4.85 -0.70
CA ASP A 155 -5.14 -5.05 0.70
C ASP A 155 -6.30 -4.63 1.59
N PHE A 156 -6.70 -5.49 2.52
CA PHE A 156 -7.79 -5.22 3.45
C PHE A 156 -7.26 -5.27 4.87
N THR A 157 -7.37 -4.13 5.55
CA THR A 157 -6.95 -3.95 6.93
C THR A 157 -7.95 -4.53 7.92
N ALA A 158 -9.21 -4.73 7.49
CA ALA A 158 -10.29 -5.27 8.29
C ALA A 158 -11.16 -6.28 7.50
N PHE A 159 -11.41 -7.45 8.10
CA PHE A 159 -12.26 -8.52 7.54
C PHE A 159 -12.73 -9.49 8.66
N PRO A 160 -13.69 -10.41 8.40
CA PRO A 160 -14.24 -11.36 9.38
C PRO A 160 -13.25 -12.41 9.92
N ARG A 161 -12.26 -12.01 10.72
CA ARG A 161 -11.19 -12.90 11.23
C ARG A 161 -11.67 -14.03 12.14
N ARG A 162 -12.86 -13.93 12.73
CA ARG A 162 -13.45 -14.98 13.57
C ARG A 162 -14.17 -16.08 12.78
N GLU A 163 -14.28 -15.94 11.46
CA GLU A 163 -15.00 -16.92 10.64
C GLU A 163 -14.04 -17.89 9.97
N PRO A 164 -14.29 -19.22 10.06
CA PRO A 164 -13.42 -20.21 9.42
C PRO A 164 -13.47 -20.16 7.89
N GLN A 165 -14.57 -19.65 7.34
CA GLN A 165 -14.74 -19.37 5.92
C GLN A 165 -14.85 -17.86 5.74
N LEU A 166 -14.14 -17.34 4.74
CA LEU A 166 -14.25 -15.96 4.32
C LEU A 166 -15.17 -15.89 3.11
N HIS A 167 -16.26 -15.15 3.26
CA HIS A 167 -17.19 -14.83 2.19
C HIS A 167 -16.87 -13.43 1.68
N PHE A 168 -16.72 -13.27 0.36
CA PHE A 168 -16.56 -11.96 -0.23
C PHE A 168 -17.45 -11.77 -1.46
N ARG A 169 -17.84 -10.52 -1.69
CA ARG A 169 -18.57 -10.05 -2.86
C ARG A 169 -17.76 -8.96 -3.54
N LEU A 170 -17.54 -9.11 -4.83
CA LEU A 170 -16.83 -8.16 -5.68
C LEU A 170 -17.86 -7.42 -6.54
N TYR A 171 -17.74 -6.09 -6.61
CA TYR A 171 -18.62 -5.24 -7.38
C TYR A 171 -17.84 -4.41 -8.41
N GLU A 172 -18.47 -4.14 -9.55
CA GLU A 172 -18.03 -3.12 -10.52
C GLU A 172 -18.24 -1.70 -10.00
N GLN A 173 -17.64 -0.73 -10.69
CA GLN A 173 -17.82 0.71 -10.42
C GLN A 173 -19.29 1.17 -10.52
N ASN A 174 -20.09 0.52 -11.37
CA ASN A 174 -21.52 0.82 -11.50
C ASN A 174 -22.38 0.16 -10.39
N GLY A 175 -21.75 -0.55 -9.45
CA GLY A 175 -22.43 -1.27 -8.36
C GLY A 175 -22.96 -2.66 -8.73
N GLN A 176 -22.74 -3.15 -9.95
CA GLN A 176 -23.11 -4.52 -10.33
C GLN A 176 -22.21 -5.54 -9.62
N MET A 177 -22.82 -6.56 -9.01
CA MET A 177 -22.06 -7.66 -8.41
C MET A 177 -21.45 -8.54 -9.51
N LEU A 178 -20.14 -8.72 -9.46
CA LEU A 178 -19.35 -9.56 -10.35
C LEU A 178 -19.26 -10.99 -9.85
N MET A 179 -18.86 -11.14 -8.59
CA MET A 179 -18.46 -12.42 -8.04
C MET A 179 -18.87 -12.48 -6.58
N GLU A 180 -19.40 -13.62 -6.17
CA GLU A 180 -19.54 -14.00 -4.77
C GLU A 180 -18.77 -15.30 -4.57
N LYS A 181 -17.87 -15.33 -3.58
CA LYS A 181 -17.01 -16.48 -3.36
C LYS A 181 -16.79 -16.73 -1.88
N SER A 182 -16.65 -18.01 -1.56
CA SER A 182 -16.31 -18.51 -0.22
C SER A 182 -14.98 -19.25 -0.30
N MET A 183 -14.13 -19.07 0.71
CA MET A 183 -12.84 -19.75 0.81
C MET A 183 -12.44 -19.94 2.27
N ALA A 184 -11.47 -20.81 2.54
CA ALA A 184 -10.85 -20.87 3.86
C ALA A 184 -10.26 -19.49 4.21
N ASN A 185 -10.58 -18.99 5.40
CA ASN A 185 -10.11 -17.69 5.83
C ASN A 185 -8.63 -17.80 6.28
N PRO A 186 -7.68 -17.16 5.57
CA PRO A 186 -6.26 -17.27 5.92
C PRO A 186 -5.93 -16.61 7.26
N GLY A 187 -6.80 -15.70 7.75
CA GLY A 187 -6.66 -15.07 9.06
C GLY A 187 -7.51 -15.64 10.17
N TYR A 188 -8.16 -16.79 9.94
CA TYR A 188 -8.96 -17.43 10.98
C TYR A 188 -8.09 -17.96 12.11
N ARG A 189 -8.47 -17.59 13.33
CA ARG A 189 -7.92 -18.12 14.57
C ARG A 189 -9.04 -18.22 15.61
N THR A 190 -8.86 -19.13 16.57
CA THR A 190 -9.80 -19.31 17.69
C THR A 190 -9.31 -18.69 18.99
N ASP A 191 -8.03 -18.32 19.05
CA ASP A 191 -7.30 -17.91 20.24
C ASP A 191 -7.11 -16.38 20.33
N PHE A 192 -8.02 -15.59 19.74
CA PHE A 192 -7.94 -14.14 19.86
C PHE A 192 -8.13 -13.70 21.32
N PRO A 193 -7.36 -12.70 21.79
CA PRO A 193 -7.56 -12.16 23.12
C PRO A 193 -8.97 -11.59 23.27
N VAL A 194 -9.48 -11.63 24.49
CA VAL A 194 -10.73 -10.95 24.84
C VAL A 194 -10.37 -9.66 25.56
N TRP A 195 -10.60 -8.54 24.89
CA TRP A 195 -10.42 -7.22 25.47
C TRP A 195 -11.67 -6.82 26.26
N THR A 196 -11.47 -6.27 27.45
CA THR A 196 -12.54 -5.69 28.27
C THR A 196 -12.45 -4.17 28.14
N PRO A 197 -13.54 -3.48 27.75
CA PRO A 197 -13.51 -2.05 27.60
C PRO A 197 -13.56 -1.35 28.96
N ASP A 198 -12.90 -0.20 29.07
CA ASP A 198 -13.01 0.67 30.22
C ASP A 198 -14.19 1.65 30.05
N ALA A 199 -14.77 2.09 31.17
CA ALA A 199 -15.86 3.06 31.16
C ALA A 199 -15.36 4.45 30.74
N LEU A 200 -16.17 5.20 29.96
CA LEU A 200 -15.88 6.59 29.62
C LEU A 200 -16.46 7.54 30.68
N PRO A 201 -15.80 8.69 30.98
CA PRO A 201 -14.56 9.16 30.39
C PRO A 201 -13.31 8.42 30.88
N GLN A 202 -12.26 8.36 30.05
CA GLN A 202 -10.95 7.77 30.38
C GLN A 202 -9.86 8.82 30.27
N THR A 203 -8.85 8.78 31.15
CA THR A 203 -7.72 9.72 31.15
C THR A 203 -6.39 8.98 31.16
N THR A 204 -5.49 9.35 30.26
CA THR A 204 -4.14 8.79 30.12
C THR A 204 -3.13 9.93 29.93
N SER A 205 -1.95 9.82 30.53
CA SER A 205 -0.88 10.83 30.42
C SER A 205 0.35 10.24 29.74
N VAL A 206 0.91 10.99 28.80
CA VAL A 206 2.21 10.72 28.14
C VAL A 206 2.93 12.04 28.02
N GLU A 207 4.03 12.21 28.76
CA GLU A 207 4.70 13.50 28.91
C GLU A 207 4.99 14.18 27.55
N PRO A 208 4.60 15.46 27.36
CA PRO A 208 4.04 16.39 28.36
C PRO A 208 2.51 16.49 28.37
N ILE A 209 1.80 15.62 27.65
CA ILE A 209 0.34 15.74 27.46
C ILE A 209 -0.45 14.81 28.39
N THR A 210 -1.62 15.27 28.82
CA THR A 210 -2.67 14.47 29.44
C THR A 210 -3.90 14.49 28.55
N VAL A 211 -4.38 13.32 28.17
CA VAL A 211 -5.49 13.14 27.24
C VAL A 211 -6.68 12.53 27.97
N THR A 212 -7.84 13.18 27.88
CA THR A 212 -9.10 12.65 28.42
C THR A 212 -10.06 12.35 27.28
N LEU A 213 -10.30 11.08 27.01
CA LEU A 213 -11.33 10.62 26.09
C LEU A 213 -12.69 10.70 26.77
N ARG A 214 -13.55 11.62 26.33
CA ARG A 214 -14.87 11.86 26.94
C ARG A 214 -15.95 10.94 26.37
N SER A 215 -16.01 10.85 25.05
CA SER A 215 -17.06 10.15 24.33
C SER A 215 -16.65 9.87 22.89
N LEU A 216 -17.52 9.18 22.16
CA LEU A 216 -17.35 8.86 20.74
C LEU A 216 -18.46 9.54 19.93
N LYS A 217 -18.10 10.14 18.80
CA LYS A 217 -19.04 10.69 17.82
C LYS A 217 -19.28 9.67 16.72
N VAL A 218 -20.51 9.19 16.63
CA VAL A 218 -20.93 8.17 15.66
C VAL A 218 -21.62 8.84 14.47
N ASP A 219 -21.13 8.57 13.26
CA ASP A 219 -21.81 8.88 12.01
C ASP A 219 -21.98 7.58 11.20
N VAL A 220 -23.13 6.94 11.40
CA VAL A 220 -23.48 5.66 10.77
C VAL A 220 -23.54 5.78 9.24
N LYS A 221 -24.03 6.91 8.73
CA LYS A 221 -24.24 7.11 7.29
C LYS A 221 -22.91 7.13 6.56
N ASN A 222 -21.94 7.87 7.10
CA ASN A 222 -20.61 8.01 6.50
C ASN A 222 -19.62 6.96 7.03
N ARG A 223 -20.09 5.95 7.78
CA ARG A 223 -19.26 4.90 8.40
C ARG A 223 -18.06 5.48 9.12
N HIS A 224 -18.30 6.52 9.91
CA HIS A 224 -17.26 7.27 10.57
C HIS A 224 -17.47 7.28 12.08
N LEU A 225 -16.42 6.89 12.81
CA LEU A 225 -16.36 7.01 14.26
C LEU A 225 -15.21 7.95 14.64
N GLY A 226 -15.54 9.06 15.31
CA GLY A 226 -14.56 10.06 15.73
C GLY A 226 -14.46 10.16 17.26
N PRO A 227 -13.25 10.17 17.84
CA PRO A 227 -13.09 10.38 19.28
C PRO A 227 -13.33 11.85 19.67
N ILE A 228 -14.04 12.06 20.77
CA ILE A 228 -14.16 13.35 21.45
C ILE A 228 -13.24 13.30 22.66
N ALA A 229 -12.05 13.88 22.51
CA ALA A 229 -11.01 13.89 23.52
C ALA A 229 -10.48 15.32 23.76
N ASP A 230 -10.19 15.62 25.01
CA ASP A 230 -9.50 16.84 25.44
C ASP A 230 -8.03 16.54 25.67
N VAL A 231 -7.18 17.55 25.41
CA VAL A 231 -5.74 17.48 25.66
C VAL A 231 -5.36 18.65 26.56
N ALA A 232 -4.68 18.34 27.66
CA ALA A 232 -4.06 19.31 28.56
C ALA A 232 -2.54 19.14 28.52
N SER A 233 -1.80 20.25 28.59
CA SER A 233 -0.34 20.28 28.63
C SER A 233 0.12 21.57 29.29
N ASP A 234 1.14 21.49 30.13
CA ASP A 234 1.82 22.67 30.68
C ASP A 234 2.88 23.21 29.71
N ASP A 235 3.29 22.43 28.71
CA ASP A 235 4.18 22.85 27.61
C ASP A 235 3.35 23.59 26.52
N PRO A 236 3.59 24.90 26.28
CA PRO A 236 2.88 25.69 25.27
C PRO A 236 2.99 25.14 23.84
N SER A 237 4.07 24.41 23.52
CA SER A 237 4.26 23.80 22.19
C SER A 237 3.26 22.68 21.88
N TRP A 238 2.55 22.20 22.90
CA TRP A 238 1.51 21.17 22.80
C TRP A 238 0.10 21.73 23.01
N LEU A 239 -0.09 23.05 22.92
CA LEU A 239 -1.43 23.64 22.90
C LEU A 239 -2.06 23.39 21.53
N ASN A 240 -3.24 22.75 21.52
CA ASN A 240 -3.99 22.38 20.30
C ASN A 240 -3.18 21.52 19.31
N PRO A 241 -2.63 20.37 19.73
CA PRO A 241 -1.82 19.53 18.85
C PRO A 241 -2.64 19.02 17.66
N GLU A 242 -1.97 18.76 16.54
CA GLU A 242 -2.56 18.00 15.44
C GLU A 242 -2.88 16.59 15.93
N ARG A 243 -4.05 16.08 15.55
CA ARG A 243 -4.58 14.80 16.04
C ARG A 243 -4.95 13.90 14.88
N SER A 244 -4.41 12.69 14.87
CA SER A 244 -4.88 11.58 14.05
C SER A 244 -5.30 10.42 14.93
N TYR A 245 -6.14 9.54 14.41
CA TYR A 245 -6.53 8.35 15.15
C TYR A 245 -6.77 7.16 14.23
N GLN A 246 -6.65 5.96 14.79
CA GLN A 246 -6.94 4.69 14.12
C GLN A 246 -7.59 3.74 15.13
N TRP A 247 -8.54 2.93 14.67
CA TRP A 247 -9.16 1.90 15.50
C TRP A 247 -8.53 0.55 15.21
N THR A 248 -8.41 -0.29 16.24
CA THR A 248 -8.11 -1.72 16.09
C THR A 248 -9.04 -2.56 16.96
N ASP A 249 -9.28 -3.81 16.58
CA ASP A 249 -9.97 -4.79 17.41
C ASP A 249 -9.04 -5.91 17.88
N ALA A 250 -9.55 -6.80 18.74
CA ALA A 250 -8.80 -7.88 19.34
C ALA A 250 -8.31 -8.93 18.32
N THR A 251 -8.88 -8.92 17.10
CA THR A 251 -8.50 -9.80 16.01
C THR A 251 -7.36 -9.24 15.16
N GLY A 252 -6.98 -7.99 15.39
CA GLY A 252 -5.98 -7.28 14.61
C GLY A 252 -6.54 -6.64 13.35
N ASN A 253 -7.86 -6.49 13.21
CA ASN A 253 -8.38 -5.57 12.21
C ASN A 253 -8.02 -4.14 12.57
N SER A 254 -7.79 -3.30 11.58
CA SER A 254 -7.55 -1.87 11.77
C SER A 254 -8.32 -1.04 10.77
N GLY A 255 -8.73 0.18 11.13
CA GLY A 255 -9.44 1.08 10.22
C GLY A 255 -10.20 2.20 10.92
N SER A 256 -11.02 2.93 10.15
CA SER A 256 -11.96 3.93 10.66
C SER A 256 -13.30 3.34 11.09
N TRP A 257 -13.59 2.11 10.66
CA TRP A 257 -14.87 1.43 10.84
C TRP A 257 -14.64 -0.08 11.03
N LEU A 258 -14.99 -0.61 12.20
CA LEU A 258 -14.80 -2.02 12.57
C LEU A 258 -16.14 -2.66 12.94
N SER A 259 -16.17 -4.00 13.09
CA SER A 259 -17.39 -4.69 13.52
C SER A 259 -17.75 -4.28 14.95
N PRO A 260 -18.95 -3.73 15.19
CA PRO A 260 -19.34 -3.32 16.54
C PRO A 260 -19.69 -4.52 17.42
N PHE A 261 -19.71 -5.73 16.87
CA PHE A 261 -19.97 -6.96 17.61
C PHE A 261 -18.74 -7.49 18.35
N GLU A 262 -17.57 -6.88 18.15
CA GLU A 262 -16.43 -7.09 19.04
C GLU A 262 -16.73 -6.55 20.45
N PRO A 263 -16.16 -7.16 21.51
CA PRO A 263 -16.43 -6.75 22.89
C PRO A 263 -15.81 -5.38 23.22
N ALA A 264 -14.65 -5.08 22.63
CA ALA A 264 -13.96 -3.82 22.79
C ALA A 264 -13.16 -3.48 21.53
N TRP A 265 -12.98 -2.18 21.29
CA TRP A 265 -12.03 -1.63 20.35
C TRP A 265 -10.92 -0.91 21.09
N LYS A 266 -9.72 -0.94 20.52
CA LYS A 266 -8.60 -0.13 20.94
C LYS A 266 -8.50 1.09 20.03
N LEU A 267 -8.62 2.28 20.62
CA LEU A 267 -8.36 3.57 19.98
C LEU A 267 -6.88 3.89 20.09
N HIS A 268 -6.22 4.09 18.94
CA HIS A 268 -4.88 4.68 18.87
C HIS A 268 -5.04 6.16 18.55
N LEU A 269 -4.69 7.02 19.50
CA LEU A 269 -4.68 8.47 19.33
C LEU A 269 -3.25 8.95 19.23
N ARG A 270 -2.96 9.67 18.14
CA ARG A 270 -1.66 10.27 17.91
C ARG A 270 -1.75 11.77 17.90
N TYR A 271 -0.91 12.39 18.71
CA TYR A 271 -0.76 13.83 18.77
C TYR A 271 0.59 14.25 18.22
N ARG A 272 0.60 15.30 17.40
CA ARG A 272 1.82 15.94 16.90
C ARG A 272 1.78 17.43 17.22
N ARG A 273 2.95 18.02 17.44
CA ARG A 273 3.05 19.49 17.49
C ARG A 273 2.60 20.06 16.14
N ARG A 274 1.83 21.14 16.19
CA ARG A 274 1.46 21.90 14.99
C ARG A 274 2.70 22.46 14.30
N ARG A 275 2.60 22.73 13.01
CA ARG A 275 3.67 23.37 12.25
C ARG A 275 4.09 24.73 12.81
N ASP A 276 3.20 25.50 13.42
CA ASP A 276 3.47 26.83 13.99
C ASP A 276 3.86 26.80 15.48
N ALA A 277 3.92 25.63 16.10
CA ALA A 277 4.38 25.48 17.47
C ALA A 277 5.90 25.74 17.60
N GLU A 278 6.34 26.02 18.83
CA GLU A 278 7.76 26.05 19.16
C GLU A 278 8.35 24.63 19.19
N PHE A 279 9.55 24.46 18.65
CA PHE A 279 10.28 23.19 18.67
C PHE A 279 11.59 23.39 19.43
N PRO A 280 12.06 22.39 20.18
CA PRO A 280 13.36 22.47 20.82
C PRO A 280 14.45 22.63 19.76
N ALA A 281 15.55 23.29 20.12
CA ALA A 281 16.67 23.55 19.21
C ALA A 281 17.27 22.26 18.63
N SER A 282 17.28 21.16 19.42
CA SER A 282 17.72 19.83 18.95
C SER A 282 16.83 19.24 17.85
N ALA A 283 15.57 19.68 17.74
CA ALA A 283 14.61 19.22 16.76
C ALA A 283 14.38 20.23 15.62
N THR A 284 15.24 21.24 15.50
CA THR A 284 15.17 22.27 14.44
C THR A 284 16.51 22.42 13.76
N TRP A 285 16.50 22.57 12.44
CA TRP A 285 17.67 22.94 11.66
C TRP A 285 17.29 23.98 10.61
N THR A 286 18.09 25.04 10.52
CA THR A 286 18.01 26.00 9.42
C THR A 286 19.29 25.86 8.61
N ALA A 287 19.14 25.49 7.35
CA ALA A 287 20.23 25.36 6.39
C ALA A 287 20.78 26.74 5.97
N ASP A 288 21.98 26.78 5.43
CA ASP A 288 22.51 27.95 4.72
C ASP A 288 21.75 28.17 3.41
N PRO A 289 21.54 29.44 2.98
CA PRO A 289 20.84 29.75 1.75
C PRO A 289 21.47 29.13 0.50
N VAL A 290 20.68 28.43 -0.30
CA VAL A 290 21.09 27.78 -1.56
C VAL A 290 20.54 28.56 -2.75
N ALA A 291 21.34 28.74 -3.81
CA ALA A 291 20.86 29.41 -5.01
C ALA A 291 19.75 28.60 -5.71
N VAL A 292 18.72 29.30 -6.19
CA VAL A 292 17.70 28.71 -7.06
C VAL A 292 18.31 28.54 -8.46
N PRO A 293 18.22 27.34 -9.07
CA PRO A 293 18.81 27.11 -10.38
C PRO A 293 18.17 27.98 -11.47
N VAL A 294 18.99 28.38 -12.44
CA VAL A 294 18.53 29.07 -13.66
C VAL A 294 18.54 28.08 -14.83
N GLY A 295 17.42 27.99 -15.54
CA GLY A 295 17.25 27.05 -16.65
C GLY A 295 17.17 25.59 -16.19
N LEU A 296 17.60 24.66 -17.05
CA LEU A 296 17.57 23.21 -16.81
C LEU A 296 18.88 22.73 -16.17
N THR A 297 19.23 23.31 -15.03
CA THR A 297 20.42 22.94 -14.26
C THR A 297 20.05 22.70 -12.81
N VAL A 298 20.84 21.93 -12.05
CA VAL A 298 20.66 21.79 -10.61
C VAL A 298 21.71 22.59 -9.86
N THR A 299 21.33 23.20 -8.74
CA THR A 299 22.29 23.81 -7.81
C THR A 299 22.60 22.81 -6.70
N ARG A 300 23.80 22.23 -6.73
CA ARG A 300 24.26 21.27 -5.72
C ARG A 300 24.67 21.97 -4.43
N THR A 301 24.46 21.30 -3.31
CA THR A 301 24.94 21.72 -2.01
C THR A 301 25.34 20.48 -1.19
N ALA A 302 26.19 20.66 -0.19
CA ALA A 302 26.68 19.58 0.67
C ALA A 302 26.38 19.94 2.12
N GLN A 303 25.12 20.23 2.39
CA GLN A 303 24.64 20.60 3.71
C GLN A 303 24.00 19.41 4.39
N SER A 304 24.37 19.16 5.63
CA SER A 304 23.82 18.07 6.43
C SER A 304 23.73 18.48 7.89
N ALA A 305 22.74 17.96 8.59
CA ALA A 305 22.62 18.08 10.04
C ALA A 305 21.97 16.83 10.63
N VAL A 306 22.29 16.55 11.89
CA VAL A 306 21.54 15.58 12.70
C VAL A 306 20.50 16.37 13.49
N VAL A 307 19.23 16.09 13.23
CA VAL A 307 18.09 16.76 13.86
C VAL A 307 17.29 15.70 14.59
N ASP A 308 17.25 15.80 15.92
CA ASP A 308 16.55 14.85 16.78
C ASP A 308 16.94 13.38 16.47
N GLU A 309 18.26 13.14 16.37
CA GLU A 309 18.91 11.85 16.06
C GLU A 309 18.73 11.33 14.63
N ILE A 310 18.13 12.12 13.73
CA ILE A 310 17.93 11.75 12.33
C ILE A 310 18.86 12.59 11.46
N GLU A 311 19.65 11.94 10.59
CA GLU A 311 20.50 12.65 9.65
C GLU A 311 19.68 13.14 8.44
N PHE A 312 19.78 14.44 8.15
CA PHE A 312 19.20 15.07 6.96
C PHE A 312 20.31 15.65 6.11
N ARG A 313 20.19 15.50 4.78
CA ARG A 313 21.16 15.99 3.80
C ARG A 313 20.44 16.71 2.66
N ILE A 314 20.72 17.99 2.45
CA ILE A 314 20.26 18.70 1.26
C ILE A 314 21.25 18.38 0.13
N ARG A 315 20.77 17.71 -0.92
CA ARG A 315 21.62 17.32 -2.04
C ARG A 315 21.71 18.41 -3.11
N TYR A 316 20.57 18.98 -3.47
CA TYR A 316 20.48 20.02 -4.48
C TYR A 316 19.11 20.71 -4.47
N VAL A 317 19.06 21.86 -5.13
CA VAL A 317 17.83 22.53 -5.57
C VAL A 317 17.69 22.32 -7.07
N ALA A 318 16.52 21.88 -7.51
CA ALA A 318 16.20 21.55 -8.88
C ALA A 318 15.06 22.43 -9.44
N PRO A 319 15.06 22.72 -10.74
CA PRO A 319 13.95 23.38 -11.42
C PRO A 319 12.82 22.38 -11.64
N ALA A 320 11.69 22.86 -12.17
CA ALA A 320 10.69 21.99 -12.76
C ALA A 320 11.30 21.21 -13.94
N GLY A 321 11.08 19.90 -14.00
CA GLY A 321 11.68 19.04 -15.00
C GLY A 321 11.59 17.55 -14.68
N GLU A 322 12.10 16.74 -15.60
CA GLU A 322 12.45 15.35 -15.40
C GLU A 322 13.95 15.27 -15.12
N LEU A 323 14.31 14.79 -13.93
CA LEU A 323 15.67 14.57 -13.49
C LEU A 323 16.01 13.09 -13.65
N GLU A 324 17.16 12.79 -14.24
CA GLU A 324 17.70 11.44 -14.30
C GLU A 324 19.05 11.39 -13.59
N HIS A 325 19.14 10.53 -12.58
CA HIS A 325 20.32 10.29 -11.75
C HIS A 325 21.00 9.01 -12.18
N ILE A 326 22.30 9.09 -12.46
CA ILE A 326 23.13 7.93 -12.82
C ILE A 326 24.48 8.09 -12.12
N GLY A 327 24.65 7.37 -11.02
CA GLY A 327 25.74 7.66 -10.09
C GLY A 327 25.65 9.10 -9.60
N ASP A 328 26.73 9.87 -9.77
CA ASP A 328 26.78 11.28 -9.38
C ASP A 328 26.28 12.25 -10.45
N THR A 329 25.96 11.78 -11.66
CA THR A 329 25.50 12.63 -12.76
C THR A 329 24.00 12.84 -12.65
N ILE A 330 23.56 14.11 -12.75
CA ILE A 330 22.15 14.49 -12.80
C ILE A 330 21.92 15.19 -14.14
N THR A 331 21.02 14.64 -14.94
CA THR A 331 20.55 15.27 -16.19
C THR A 331 19.16 15.84 -15.95
N VAL A 332 18.88 17.03 -16.45
CA VAL A 332 17.57 17.67 -16.33
C VAL A 332 17.01 17.92 -17.72
N THR A 333 15.80 17.42 -17.97
CA THR A 333 15.02 17.69 -19.19
C THR A 333 13.73 18.41 -18.84
N PRO A 334 13.09 19.12 -19.79
CA PRO A 334 11.76 19.68 -19.57
C PRO A 334 10.77 18.61 -19.09
N PRO A 335 9.79 18.95 -18.25
CA PRO A 335 8.81 17.99 -17.78
C PRO A 335 7.96 17.48 -18.95
N ARG A 336 7.56 16.19 -18.94
CA ARG A 336 6.74 15.62 -20.02
C ARG A 336 5.35 16.24 -20.05
N SER A 337 4.87 16.64 -18.87
CA SER A 337 3.59 17.32 -18.68
C SER A 337 3.78 18.64 -17.90
N PRO A 338 4.09 19.75 -18.58
CA PRO A 338 4.20 21.07 -17.93
C PRO A 338 2.92 21.43 -17.16
N GLY A 339 3.07 21.90 -15.92
CA GLY A 339 1.95 22.28 -15.04
C GLY A 339 1.38 21.13 -14.18
N HIS A 340 1.87 19.90 -14.33
CA HIS A 340 1.50 18.80 -13.45
C HIS A 340 2.16 18.99 -12.06
N THR A 341 1.36 19.25 -11.03
CA THR A 341 1.88 19.49 -9.65
C THR A 341 2.26 18.21 -8.89
N GLY A 342 2.18 17.04 -9.55
CA GLY A 342 2.57 15.76 -8.95
C GLY A 342 4.07 15.52 -8.94
N LEU A 343 4.51 14.61 -8.08
CA LEU A 343 5.83 14.00 -8.06
C LEU A 343 5.72 12.59 -8.67
N SER A 344 6.50 12.29 -9.69
CA SER A 344 6.70 10.90 -10.14
C SER A 344 8.13 10.49 -9.84
N VAL A 345 8.31 9.42 -9.08
CA VAL A 345 9.62 8.85 -8.78
C VAL A 345 9.68 7.46 -9.40
N GLY A 346 10.68 7.24 -10.24
CA GLY A 346 11.02 5.95 -10.82
C GLY A 346 12.43 5.55 -10.41
N ALA A 347 12.66 4.27 -10.23
CA ALA A 347 13.99 3.73 -10.03
C ALA A 347 14.14 2.47 -10.89
N GLY A 348 15.35 2.22 -11.38
CA GLY A 348 15.59 1.08 -12.23
C GLY A 348 17.08 0.79 -12.41
N SER A 349 17.37 -0.09 -13.36
CA SER A 349 18.72 -0.36 -13.81
C SER A 349 18.73 -0.44 -15.32
N ARG A 350 19.75 0.13 -15.95
CA ARG A 350 19.92 0.07 -17.40
C ARG A 350 21.35 -0.36 -17.79
N PRO A 351 21.55 -0.98 -18.97
CA PRO A 351 22.88 -1.33 -19.43
C PRO A 351 23.80 -0.10 -19.52
N GLY A 352 24.93 -0.15 -18.82
CA GLY A 352 25.98 0.85 -18.90
C GLY A 352 27.00 0.56 -20.01
N PRO A 353 27.94 1.50 -20.26
CA PRO A 353 28.94 1.38 -21.33
C PRO A 353 29.82 0.11 -21.27
N GLY A 354 29.94 -0.53 -20.10
CA GLY A 354 30.69 -1.77 -19.90
C GLY A 354 29.83 -3.05 -19.86
N GLY A 355 28.56 -3.00 -20.28
CA GLY A 355 27.63 -4.13 -20.23
C GLY A 355 27.10 -4.47 -18.83
N GLY A 356 27.63 -3.88 -17.77
CA GLY A 356 27.08 -3.93 -16.41
C GLY A 356 25.78 -3.13 -16.29
N GLN A 357 24.90 -3.52 -15.38
CA GLN A 357 23.69 -2.75 -15.05
C GLN A 357 24.08 -1.56 -14.17
N VAL A 358 23.66 -0.35 -14.55
CA VAL A 358 23.85 0.87 -13.77
C VAL A 358 22.51 1.29 -13.19
N PRO A 359 22.40 1.46 -11.87
CA PRO A 359 21.16 1.93 -11.28
C PRO A 359 20.89 3.36 -11.71
N TYR A 360 19.61 3.68 -11.92
CA TYR A 360 19.18 5.05 -12.15
C TYR A 360 17.96 5.38 -11.30
N GLU A 361 17.82 6.66 -10.99
CA GLU A 361 16.64 7.25 -10.36
C GLU A 361 16.10 8.34 -11.28
N SER A 362 14.81 8.35 -11.56
CA SER A 362 14.13 9.38 -12.32
C SER A 362 13.12 10.12 -11.45
N ILE A 363 13.15 11.44 -11.45
CA ILE A 363 12.21 12.27 -10.70
C ILE A 363 11.56 13.26 -11.66
N GLU A 364 10.25 13.20 -11.83
CA GLU A 364 9.51 14.19 -12.60
C GLU A 364 8.72 15.09 -11.64
N ALA A 365 8.97 16.39 -11.72
CA ALA A 365 8.28 17.41 -10.93
C ALA A 365 7.91 18.61 -11.81
N GLY A 366 6.65 19.05 -11.77
CA GLY A 366 6.20 20.22 -12.52
C GLY A 366 6.52 21.57 -11.88
N VAL A 367 7.13 21.59 -10.69
CA VAL A 367 7.54 22.80 -9.97
C VAL A 367 8.96 22.63 -9.40
N PRO A 368 9.69 23.72 -9.13
CA PRO A 368 11.00 23.66 -8.47
C PRO A 368 10.92 23.02 -7.08
N PHE A 369 12.00 22.35 -6.70
CA PHE A 369 12.05 21.62 -5.43
C PHE A 369 13.45 21.50 -4.84
N ILE A 370 13.50 21.28 -3.52
CA ILE A 370 14.71 20.92 -2.77
C ILE A 370 14.68 19.42 -2.50
N ARG A 371 15.72 18.68 -2.91
CA ARG A 371 15.88 17.28 -2.50
C ARG A 371 16.56 17.20 -1.15
N VAL A 372 15.86 16.63 -0.18
CA VAL A 372 16.36 16.36 1.16
C VAL A 372 16.40 14.85 1.38
N ASP A 373 17.59 14.27 1.37
CA ASP A 373 17.78 12.87 1.75
C ASP A 373 17.74 12.76 3.28
N HIS A 374 17.20 11.65 3.80
CA HIS A 374 17.22 11.35 5.21
C HIS A 374 17.21 9.84 5.48
N ASP A 375 17.65 9.46 6.68
CA ASP A 375 17.44 8.10 7.17
C ASP A 375 15.93 7.80 7.29
N PRO A 376 15.50 6.52 7.20
CA PRO A 376 14.10 6.16 7.39
C PRO A 376 13.55 6.77 8.68
N LEU A 377 12.49 7.58 8.57
CA LEU A 377 11.90 8.20 9.74
C LEU A 377 11.31 7.11 10.64
N PRO A 378 11.54 7.16 11.97
CA PRO A 378 10.88 6.24 12.89
C PRO A 378 9.35 6.34 12.76
N THR A 379 8.67 5.25 13.08
CA THR A 379 7.21 5.14 13.02
C THR A 379 6.52 6.33 13.69
N GLY A 380 5.68 7.03 12.92
CA GLY A 380 4.92 8.19 13.36
C GLY A 380 5.66 9.53 13.44
N VAL A 381 7.00 9.54 13.34
CA VAL A 381 7.80 10.77 13.28
C VAL A 381 7.55 11.51 11.97
N GLN A 382 7.44 12.83 12.06
CA GLN A 382 7.21 13.68 10.90
C GLN A 382 8.31 14.73 10.76
N ALA A 383 8.86 14.84 9.55
CA ALA A 383 9.70 15.97 9.17
C ALA A 383 8.82 17.09 8.58
N LEU A 384 8.95 18.30 9.11
CA LEU A 384 8.25 19.50 8.68
C LEU A 384 9.24 20.45 8.02
N TYR A 385 8.94 20.86 6.80
CA TYR A 385 9.81 21.71 5.99
C TYR A 385 9.14 23.06 5.73
N ASP A 386 9.90 24.13 5.96
CA ASP A 386 9.61 25.46 5.47
C ASP A 386 10.71 25.91 4.51
N VAL A 387 10.32 26.37 3.32
CA VAL A 387 11.21 27.04 2.36
C VAL A 387 11.05 28.54 2.54
N ILE A 388 12.16 29.23 2.80
CA ILE A 388 12.20 30.66 3.06
C ILE A 388 12.93 31.35 1.91
N ASP A 389 12.34 32.36 1.30
CA ASP A 389 12.94 33.13 0.19
C ASP A 389 14.04 34.11 0.68
N ASP A 390 14.61 34.88 -0.25
CA ASP A 390 15.64 35.89 0.06
C ASP A 390 15.11 37.11 0.83
N GLN A 391 13.79 37.24 0.99
CA GLN A 391 13.13 38.30 1.75
C GLN A 391 12.69 37.83 3.15
N GLY A 392 12.86 36.55 3.47
CA GLY A 392 12.44 35.95 4.74
C GLY A 392 11.00 35.43 4.75
N ASN A 393 10.30 35.41 3.61
CA ASN A 393 8.95 34.88 3.51
C ASN A 393 8.96 33.36 3.38
N VAL A 394 8.02 32.68 4.05
CA VAL A 394 7.80 31.25 3.86
C VAL A 394 6.99 31.04 2.57
N ILE A 395 7.58 30.33 1.61
CA ILE A 395 7.04 30.08 0.26
C ILE A 395 6.77 28.58 0.04
N ASN A 396 6.15 27.91 1.00
CA ASN A 396 5.76 26.50 0.84
C ASN A 396 4.58 26.37 -0.14
N ASP A 397 4.63 25.39 -1.05
CA ASP A 397 3.45 24.97 -1.81
C ASP A 397 2.91 23.64 -1.28
N LYS A 398 3.46 22.51 -1.75
CA LYS A 398 3.08 21.16 -1.34
C LYS A 398 4.30 20.35 -0.91
N LEU A 399 4.12 19.50 0.08
CA LEU A 399 5.11 18.48 0.43
C LEU A 399 4.68 17.15 -0.20
N PHE A 400 5.54 16.57 -1.03
CA PHE A 400 5.38 15.19 -1.46
C PHE A 400 6.46 14.34 -0.78
N PRO A 401 6.09 13.38 0.08
CA PRO A 401 7.05 12.38 0.51
C PRO A 401 7.54 11.64 -0.74
N GLY A 402 8.84 11.68 -1.00
CA GLY A 402 9.44 10.92 -2.09
C GLY A 402 9.34 9.43 -1.79
N GLY A 403 8.93 8.64 -2.78
CA GLY A 403 9.01 7.17 -2.70
C GLY A 403 10.48 6.72 -2.56
N GLY A 404 10.68 5.50 -2.04
CA GLY A 404 12.01 4.97 -1.73
C GLY A 404 13.03 5.19 -2.86
N GLY A 405 14.14 5.84 -2.52
CA GLY A 405 15.23 6.10 -3.45
C GLY A 405 16.10 4.86 -3.69
N VAL A 406 17.01 4.98 -4.65
CA VAL A 406 18.08 3.99 -4.85
C VAL A 406 18.97 3.99 -3.59
N HIS A 407 19.36 2.82 -3.09
CA HIS A 407 20.24 2.63 -1.92
C HIS A 407 19.62 2.81 -0.52
N ASN A 408 18.34 2.47 -0.32
CA ASN A 408 17.65 2.52 0.99
C ASN A 408 17.56 3.91 1.64
N THR A 409 18.00 4.97 0.95
CA THR A 409 17.79 6.35 1.39
C THR A 409 16.39 6.80 1.02
N GLN A 410 15.67 7.35 1.99
CA GLN A 410 14.42 8.06 1.72
C GLN A 410 14.75 9.51 1.38
N PHE A 411 13.89 10.16 0.61
CA PHE A 411 14.03 11.59 0.36
C PHE A 411 12.67 12.29 0.37
N ALA A 412 12.68 13.57 0.70
CA ALA A 412 11.57 14.48 0.50
C ALA A 412 11.88 15.42 -0.67
N ALA A 413 10.90 15.63 -1.55
CA ALA A 413 10.93 16.71 -2.52
C ALA A 413 10.11 17.88 -1.97
N VAL A 414 10.80 18.91 -1.45
CA VAL A 414 10.16 20.07 -0.83
C VAL A 414 9.90 21.12 -1.90
N TYR A 415 8.64 21.27 -2.32
CA TYR A 415 8.27 22.18 -3.40
C TYR A 415 8.14 23.62 -2.92
N PHE A 416 8.48 24.55 -3.82
CA PHE A 416 8.26 25.96 -3.60
C PHE A 416 7.86 26.63 -4.93
N PRO A 417 6.92 27.59 -4.92
CA PRO A 417 6.62 28.39 -6.07
C PRO A 417 7.76 29.39 -6.25
N ALA A 418 8.73 29.07 -7.10
CA ALA A 418 9.78 30.02 -7.42
C ALA A 418 9.17 31.19 -8.20
N GLU A 419 8.92 32.32 -7.54
CA GLU A 419 8.75 33.57 -8.27
C GLU A 419 10.03 33.88 -9.04
N VAL A 420 9.90 34.52 -10.21
CA VAL A 420 11.05 34.92 -11.07
C VAL A 420 12.13 35.71 -10.30
N LYS A 421 11.78 36.32 -9.17
CA LYS A 421 12.68 37.12 -8.34
C LYS A 421 13.44 36.32 -7.27
N THR A 422 13.02 35.10 -6.94
CA THR A 422 13.63 34.30 -5.87
C THR A 422 15.01 33.82 -6.30
N LYS A 423 16.07 34.36 -5.70
CA LYS A 423 17.46 34.01 -6.07
C LYS A 423 18.05 32.92 -5.21
N LYS A 424 17.65 32.88 -3.95
CA LYS A 424 18.12 31.92 -2.95
C LYS A 424 16.94 31.43 -2.13
N VAL A 425 17.05 30.20 -1.65
CA VAL A 425 16.10 29.60 -0.74
C VAL A 425 16.83 29.04 0.47
N THR A 426 16.22 29.18 1.63
CA THR A 426 16.68 28.62 2.90
C THR A 426 15.70 27.55 3.35
N LEU A 427 16.19 26.35 3.68
CA LEU A 427 15.35 25.30 4.23
C LEU A 427 15.38 25.37 5.76
N LYS A 428 14.22 25.53 6.38
CA LYS A 428 14.02 25.31 7.81
C LYS A 428 13.31 23.97 8.01
N LEU A 429 14.00 23.03 8.62
CA LEU A 429 13.52 21.71 8.98
C LEU A 429 13.16 21.67 10.47
N ARG A 430 12.06 20.99 10.80
CA ARG A 430 11.70 20.59 12.17
C ARG A 430 11.31 19.12 12.22
N VAL A 431 11.67 18.44 13.30
CA VAL A 431 11.25 17.05 13.55
C VAL A 431 10.18 17.04 14.64
N SER A 432 9.02 16.46 14.32
CA SER A 432 7.88 16.30 15.23
C SER A 432 7.75 14.82 15.60
N ARG A 433 8.17 14.47 16.82
CA ARG A 433 7.91 13.15 17.39
C ARG A 433 6.50 13.10 17.97
N PRO A 434 5.70 12.07 17.63
CA PRO A 434 4.33 11.99 18.12
C PRO A 434 4.28 11.69 19.63
N ARG A 435 3.09 11.91 20.20
CA ARG A 435 2.67 11.38 21.49
C ARG A 435 1.47 10.49 21.24
N ASP A 436 1.68 9.19 21.45
CA ASP A 436 0.68 8.17 21.20
C ASP A 436 0.05 7.75 22.52
N VAL A 437 -1.29 7.71 22.55
CA VAL A 437 -2.07 7.23 23.68
C VAL A 437 -3.07 6.20 23.19
N GLU A 438 -3.35 5.21 24.02
CA GLU A 438 -4.30 4.15 23.71
C GLU A 438 -5.47 4.18 24.71
N PHE A 439 -6.67 3.84 24.23
CA PHE A 439 -7.86 3.64 25.06
C PHE A 439 -8.59 2.36 24.63
N LEU A 440 -9.09 1.58 25.59
CA LEU A 440 -9.97 0.44 25.33
C LEU A 440 -11.41 0.86 25.59
N VAL A 441 -12.25 0.82 24.55
CA VAL A 441 -13.64 1.30 24.62
C VAL A 441 -14.61 0.28 24.07
N ALA A 442 -15.84 0.27 24.58
CA ALA A 442 -16.90 -0.52 24.01
C ALA A 442 -17.33 0.10 22.67
N PRO A 443 -17.61 -0.70 21.63
CA PRO A 443 -18.23 -0.17 20.43
C PRO A 443 -19.59 0.47 20.78
N PRO A 444 -19.93 1.64 20.20
CA PRO A 444 -21.21 2.31 20.47
C PRO A 444 -22.40 1.39 20.18
N ALA A 445 -23.38 1.33 21.08
CA ALA A 445 -24.55 0.46 20.95
C ALA A 445 -25.39 0.82 19.71
N GLU A 446 -25.45 2.11 19.37
CA GLU A 446 -26.17 2.64 18.22
C GLU A 446 -25.68 2.03 16.90
N LEU A 447 -24.41 1.62 16.82
CA LEU A 447 -23.87 0.92 15.65
C LEU A 447 -24.50 -0.46 15.49
N ARG A 448 -24.59 -1.23 16.57
CA ARG A 448 -25.19 -2.58 16.57
C ARG A 448 -26.65 -2.49 16.18
N GLU A 449 -27.38 -1.57 16.81
CA GLU A 449 -28.80 -1.34 16.52
C GLU A 449 -29.03 -0.93 15.06
N ALA A 450 -28.20 -0.04 14.51
CA ALA A 450 -28.32 0.38 13.11
C ALA A 450 -28.08 -0.77 12.13
N ILE A 451 -27.17 -1.70 12.43
CA ILE A 451 -26.92 -2.88 11.61
C ILE A 451 -28.07 -3.87 11.73
N GLN A 452 -28.53 -4.16 12.94
CA GLN A 452 -29.62 -5.12 13.20
C GLN A 452 -30.96 -4.65 12.64
N ASN A 453 -31.23 -3.35 12.66
CA ASN A 453 -32.46 -2.76 12.14
C ASN A 453 -32.42 -2.49 10.63
N ARG A 454 -31.30 -2.81 9.95
CA ARG A 454 -31.20 -2.60 8.51
C ARG A 454 -32.12 -3.58 7.78
N PRO A 455 -33.10 -3.10 6.98
CA PRO A 455 -34.00 -4.00 6.27
C PRO A 455 -33.20 -4.86 5.28
N ALA A 456 -33.40 -6.17 5.35
CA ALA A 456 -32.79 -7.13 4.44
C ALA A 456 -33.06 -6.70 2.99
N GLY A 457 -32.00 -6.47 2.21
CA GLY A 457 -32.09 -6.13 0.78
C GLY A 457 -32.03 -4.64 0.41
N LYS A 458 -31.88 -3.70 1.37
CA LYS A 458 -31.46 -2.33 1.04
C LYS A 458 -29.95 -2.18 1.20
N ASP A 459 -29.23 -2.61 0.17
CA ASP A 459 -27.84 -2.22 0.02
C ASP A 459 -27.77 -0.73 -0.30
N ALA A 460 -27.03 0.01 0.51
CA ALA A 460 -26.79 1.43 0.35
C ALA A 460 -25.85 1.63 -0.85
N SER A 461 -26.40 1.50 -2.05
CA SER A 461 -25.76 1.96 -3.28
C SER A 461 -26.09 3.45 -3.46
N LYS A 462 -25.53 4.31 -2.60
CA LYS A 462 -25.49 5.76 -2.80
C LYS A 462 -24.25 6.36 -2.20
#